data_AF-A0A7S3BZL1-F1
#
_entry.id   AF-A0A7S3BZL1-F1
#
_cell.length_a   1.000
_cell.length_b   1.000
_cell.length_c   1.000
_cell.angle_alpha   90.00
_cell.angle_beta   90.00
_cell.angle_gamma   90.00
#
_symmetry.space_group_name_H-M   'P 1'
#
loop_
_entity.id
_entity.type
_entity.pdbx_description
1 polymer ?
#
loop_
_entity_poly.entity_id
_entity_poly.type
_entity_poly.pdbx_seq_one_letter_code
_entity_poly.pdbx_strand_id
1 'polypeptide(L)'
;NEACLLFILGCTDVRPPPSERNFVSVALDKEIDRVAQQISDPDLACIFRNTLPNTLDTTVQVLRTSPPDTFIITGDIAAMWLRDSTNQVLPYLKLAKRDPQLARMLAGLVRRQTAQVTLDPYANAHTAQFYELSPNSGDSTSTPNFAGTRTSAMVPGVYERKYELDSLMAFLKLSRSYFAATSDPSPFEEGWLRAVRSVFRVLKQSQLSSHAASSLPSGFPYQFARTTSVPTDTLLFSTGPPARHTGLCRSAFRPSDDACTYPYLVPSNAMAVVELRHAAAMLPHLFPNTTGGVRGELVAISRDLTTKLTDLADEIDAALRAYAILPHTMSGGDVYAYEVDG
;
A
#
# COMPACT_ATOMS: atom_id res chain seq x y z
N ASN A 1 51.95 13.27 -22.44
CA ASN A 1 50.65 13.91 -22.72
C ASN A 1 49.60 12.85 -22.90
N GLU A 2 48.89 12.54 -21.83
CA GLU A 2 47.47 12.12 -21.82
C GLU A 2 47.15 11.85 -20.36
N ALA A 3 46.94 12.94 -19.63
CA ALA A 3 46.31 12.86 -18.33
C ALA A 3 44.86 12.42 -18.58
N CYS A 4 44.53 11.23 -18.11
CA CYS A 4 43.18 10.72 -18.04
C CYS A 4 42.38 11.64 -17.11
N LEU A 5 41.81 12.71 -17.67
CA LEU A 5 40.81 13.55 -17.01
C LEU A 5 39.55 12.70 -16.87
N LEU A 6 39.45 12.00 -15.74
CA LEU A 6 38.16 11.65 -15.18
C LEU A 6 37.46 12.98 -14.91
N PHE A 7 36.64 13.45 -15.86
CA PHE A 7 35.65 14.47 -15.55
C PHE A 7 34.76 13.87 -14.47
N ILE A 8 34.88 14.40 -13.25
CA ILE A 8 33.81 14.25 -12.26
C ILE A 8 32.63 14.98 -12.88
N LEU A 9 31.79 14.26 -13.60
CA LEU A 9 30.52 14.76 -14.10
C LEU A 9 29.68 15.03 -12.85
N GLY A 10 29.72 16.28 -12.38
CA GLY A 10 28.80 16.74 -11.34
C GLY A 10 27.36 16.51 -11.76
N CYS A 11 26.47 16.43 -10.78
CA CYS A 11 25.06 16.20 -11.05
C CYS A 11 24.49 17.29 -11.99
N THR A 12 23.70 16.86 -12.96
CA THR A 12 22.97 17.74 -13.89
C THR A 12 21.46 17.65 -13.64
N ASP A 13 20.72 18.73 -13.93
CA ASP A 13 19.26 18.69 -13.92
C ASP A 13 18.76 17.76 -15.03
N VAL A 14 18.02 16.73 -14.65
CA VAL A 14 17.42 15.73 -15.55
C VAL A 14 15.90 15.69 -15.44
N ARG A 15 15.29 16.72 -14.84
CA ARG A 15 13.84 16.85 -14.83
C ARG A 15 13.33 17.05 -16.26
N PRO A 16 12.13 16.53 -16.59
CA PRO A 16 11.45 16.91 -17.83
C PRO A 16 11.30 18.44 -17.93
N PRO A 17 11.34 18.99 -19.16
CA PRO A 17 11.05 20.40 -19.36
C PRO A 17 9.64 20.74 -18.85
N PRO A 18 9.37 21.97 -18.40
CA PRO A 18 8.09 22.30 -17.74
C PRO A 18 6.82 21.92 -18.51
N SER A 19 6.85 21.94 -19.84
CA SER A 19 5.73 21.56 -20.70
C SER A 19 5.45 20.06 -20.76
N GLU A 20 6.40 19.22 -20.33
CA GLU A 20 6.31 17.75 -20.35
C GLU A 20 6.10 17.16 -18.95
N ARG A 21 6.04 17.99 -17.91
CA ARG A 21 5.77 17.53 -16.54
C ARG A 21 4.30 17.16 -16.41
N ASN A 22 4.04 15.97 -15.90
CA ASN A 22 2.67 15.45 -15.76
C ASN A 22 1.83 16.26 -14.75
N PHE A 23 2.45 16.79 -13.71
CA PHE A 23 1.80 17.61 -12.70
C PHE A 23 2.75 18.67 -12.14
N VAL A 24 2.27 19.89 -11.94
CA VAL A 24 3.07 21.00 -11.40
C VAL A 24 2.47 21.47 -10.07
N SER A 25 3.30 21.51 -9.03
CA SER A 25 2.97 22.10 -7.73
C SER A 25 3.87 23.30 -7.45
N VAL A 26 3.28 24.49 -7.46
CA VAL A 26 4.00 25.74 -7.17
C VAL A 26 4.54 25.75 -5.74
N ALA A 27 3.83 25.15 -4.79
CA ALA A 27 4.31 25.03 -3.42
C ALA A 27 5.53 24.11 -3.32
N LEU A 28 5.55 23.01 -4.09
CA LEU A 28 6.69 22.10 -4.11
C LEU A 28 7.92 22.73 -4.76
N ASP A 29 7.78 23.37 -5.92
CA ASP A 29 8.92 24.02 -6.60
C ASP A 29 9.57 25.08 -5.70
N LYS A 30 8.76 25.89 -4.98
CA LYS A 30 9.29 26.85 -3.99
C LYS A 30 10.03 26.18 -2.83
N GLU A 31 9.52 25.05 -2.34
CA GLU A 31 10.16 24.31 -1.25
C GLU A 31 11.45 23.64 -1.71
N ILE A 32 11.48 23.15 -2.96
CA ILE A 32 12.69 22.60 -3.60
C ILE A 32 13.77 23.68 -3.66
N ASP A 33 13.45 24.87 -4.17
CA ASP A 33 14.41 25.96 -4.28
C ASP A 33 14.93 26.39 -2.90
N ARG A 34 14.03 26.53 -1.92
CA ARG A 34 14.37 26.92 -0.55
C ARG A 34 15.33 25.93 0.10
N VAL A 35 15.06 24.62 -0.01
CA VAL A 35 15.90 23.58 0.62
C VAL A 35 17.21 23.41 -0.14
N ALA A 36 17.17 23.40 -1.48
CA ALA A 36 18.38 23.25 -2.29
C ALA A 36 19.39 24.38 -2.09
N GLN A 37 18.94 25.61 -1.78
CA GLN A 37 19.82 26.72 -1.39
C GLN A 37 20.52 26.53 -0.03
N GLN A 38 20.01 25.64 0.83
CA GLN A 38 20.58 25.33 2.15
C GLN A 38 21.56 24.16 2.10
N ILE A 39 21.60 23.43 0.99
CA ILE A 39 22.51 22.29 0.81
C ILE A 39 23.83 22.82 0.24
N SER A 40 24.90 22.75 1.04
CA SER A 40 26.22 23.26 0.65
C SER A 40 26.87 22.45 -0.47
N ASP A 41 26.61 21.15 -0.53
CA ASP A 41 27.10 20.27 -1.59
C ASP A 41 26.25 20.46 -2.86
N PRO A 42 26.83 20.98 -3.97
CA PRO A 42 26.08 21.25 -5.19
C PRO A 42 25.53 19.99 -5.87
N ASP A 43 26.23 18.85 -5.75
CA ASP A 43 25.76 17.58 -6.30
C ASP A 43 24.57 17.06 -5.51
N LEU A 44 24.62 17.14 -4.18
CA LEU A 44 23.47 16.79 -3.34
C LEU A 44 22.28 17.73 -3.57
N ALA A 45 22.51 19.03 -3.75
CA ALA A 45 21.45 19.99 -4.06
C ALA A 45 20.80 19.68 -5.42
N CYS A 46 21.60 19.27 -6.40
CA CYS A 46 21.11 18.85 -7.71
C CYS A 46 20.33 17.51 -7.63
N ILE A 47 20.85 16.50 -6.93
CA ILE A 47 20.15 15.23 -6.71
C ILE A 47 18.79 15.51 -6.06
N PHE A 48 18.76 16.34 -5.03
CA PHE A 48 17.51 16.74 -4.36
C PHE A 48 16.51 17.41 -5.31
N ARG A 49 16.97 18.33 -6.18
CA ARG A 49 16.13 18.96 -7.21
C ARG A 49 15.58 17.95 -8.21
N ASN A 50 16.36 16.93 -8.58
CA ASN A 50 15.94 15.89 -9.51
C ASN A 50 14.96 14.90 -8.89
N THR A 51 15.21 14.47 -7.64
CA THR A 51 14.48 13.34 -7.06
C THR A 51 13.19 13.75 -6.36
N LEU A 52 13.16 14.88 -5.66
CA LEU A 52 11.97 15.26 -4.89
C LEU A 52 10.71 15.48 -5.76
N PRO A 53 10.75 16.13 -6.94
CA PRO A 53 9.56 16.31 -7.78
C PRO A 53 9.30 15.16 -8.77
N ASN A 54 10.17 14.14 -8.82
CA ASN A 54 10.14 13.14 -9.90
C ASN A 54 8.78 12.44 -10.06
N THR A 55 8.08 12.11 -8.96
CA THR A 55 6.71 11.58 -9.01
C THR A 55 5.75 12.53 -9.73
N LEU A 56 5.73 13.81 -9.35
CA LEU A 56 4.84 14.79 -9.98
C LEU A 56 5.19 15.01 -11.45
N ASP A 57 6.49 15.06 -11.74
CA ASP A 57 6.99 15.32 -13.08
C ASP A 57 6.70 14.15 -14.05
N THR A 58 6.78 12.90 -13.59
CA THR A 58 6.87 11.73 -14.50
C THR A 58 5.83 10.63 -14.30
N THR A 59 5.18 10.53 -13.12
CA THR A 59 4.35 9.35 -12.81
C THR A 59 2.87 9.64 -12.54
N VAL A 60 2.54 10.88 -12.18
CA VAL A 60 1.15 11.27 -11.92
C VAL A 60 0.32 11.28 -13.21
N GLN A 61 -0.87 10.69 -13.18
CA GLN A 61 -1.87 10.77 -14.24
C GLN A 61 -3.18 11.28 -13.64
N VAL A 62 -3.45 12.57 -13.81
CA VAL A 62 -4.70 13.18 -13.34
C VAL A 62 -5.80 12.87 -14.34
N LEU A 63 -6.73 11.99 -13.94
CA LEU A 63 -7.89 11.69 -14.75
C LEU A 63 -8.91 12.81 -14.58
N ARG A 64 -9.37 13.38 -15.69
CA ARG A 64 -10.23 14.58 -15.71
C ARG A 64 -11.68 14.25 -15.36
N THR A 65 -11.91 13.80 -14.13
CA THR A 65 -13.21 13.42 -13.58
C THR A 65 -13.66 14.38 -12.47
N SER A 66 -14.95 14.32 -12.14
CA SER A 66 -15.55 14.91 -10.94
C SER A 66 -16.45 13.86 -10.29
N PRO A 67 -16.11 13.33 -9.10
CA PRO A 67 -14.99 13.70 -8.21
C PRO A 67 -13.59 13.42 -8.80
N PRO A 68 -12.51 14.03 -8.25
CA PRO A 68 -11.15 13.85 -8.77
C PRO A 68 -10.69 12.40 -8.66
N ASP A 69 -9.87 11.99 -9.62
CA ASP A 69 -9.26 10.66 -9.70
C ASP A 69 -7.80 10.82 -10.16
N THR A 70 -6.88 10.15 -9.49
CA THR A 70 -5.46 10.24 -9.76
C THR A 70 -4.83 8.87 -9.72
N PHE A 71 -4.24 8.49 -10.84
CA PHE A 71 -3.48 7.26 -10.98
C PHE A 71 -1.99 7.60 -10.97
N ILE A 72 -1.16 6.82 -10.27
CA ILE A 72 0.28 7.09 -10.17
C ILE A 72 1.00 5.79 -10.52
N ILE A 73 1.75 5.81 -11.63
CA ILE A 73 2.59 4.65 -11.99
C ILE A 73 3.83 4.59 -11.10
N THR A 74 4.46 3.42 -10.98
CA THR A 74 5.68 3.28 -10.18
C THR A 74 6.86 4.01 -10.82
N GLY A 75 6.91 4.04 -12.16
CA GLY A 75 7.96 4.68 -12.94
C GLY A 75 8.06 4.02 -14.31
N ASP A 76 9.06 3.16 -14.49
CA ASP A 76 9.26 2.35 -15.70
C ASP A 76 8.23 1.23 -15.88
N ILE A 77 7.51 0.84 -14.83
CA ILE A 77 6.36 -0.05 -14.90
C ILE A 77 5.08 0.78 -14.97
N ALA A 78 4.33 0.63 -16.06
CA ALA A 78 3.08 1.34 -16.33
C ALA A 78 1.87 0.77 -15.54
N ALA A 79 2.03 0.61 -14.23
CA ALA A 79 0.98 0.17 -13.30
C ALA A 79 1.16 0.84 -11.93
N MET A 80 0.12 0.79 -11.11
CA MET A 80 0.06 1.46 -9.82
C MET A 80 0.06 0.45 -8.69
N TRP A 81 1.14 0.43 -7.91
CA TRP A 81 1.19 -0.27 -6.62
C TRP A 81 0.57 0.58 -5.52
N LEU A 82 -0.21 -0.04 -4.64
CA LEU A 82 -0.77 0.65 -3.46
C LEU A 82 0.34 1.19 -2.54
N ARG A 83 1.41 0.39 -2.35
CA ARG A 83 2.62 0.76 -1.61
C ARG A 83 3.31 1.98 -2.22
N ASP A 84 3.71 1.88 -3.48
CA ASP A 84 4.54 2.85 -4.17
C ASP A 84 3.82 4.19 -4.30
N SER A 85 2.59 4.17 -4.81
CA SER A 85 1.80 5.39 -4.99
C SER A 85 1.57 6.15 -3.68
N THR A 86 1.47 5.45 -2.55
CA THR A 86 1.44 6.07 -1.23
C THR A 86 2.77 6.74 -0.90
N ASN A 87 3.87 5.99 -0.96
CA ASN A 87 5.20 6.48 -0.56
C ASN A 87 5.73 7.59 -1.47
N GLN A 88 5.43 7.51 -2.77
CA GLN A 88 5.75 8.52 -3.78
C GLN A 88 5.19 9.91 -3.43
N VAL A 89 4.02 9.98 -2.77
CA VAL A 89 3.38 11.28 -2.44
C VAL A 89 3.53 11.71 -0.98
N LEU A 90 4.05 10.86 -0.10
CA LEU A 90 4.19 11.20 1.33
C LEU A 90 4.89 12.54 1.59
N PRO A 91 5.99 12.90 0.90
CA PRO A 91 6.66 14.18 1.11
C PRO A 91 5.81 15.40 0.78
N TYR A 92 4.81 15.25 -0.09
CA TYR A 92 3.99 16.35 -0.61
C TYR A 92 2.79 16.67 0.28
N LEU A 93 2.34 15.72 1.12
CA LEU A 93 1.16 15.88 1.97
C LEU A 93 1.21 17.14 2.84
N LYS A 94 2.38 17.45 3.41
CA LYS A 94 2.59 18.66 4.23
C LYS A 94 2.35 19.98 3.47
N LEU A 95 2.40 19.96 2.14
CA LEU A 95 2.20 21.12 1.27
C LEU A 95 0.73 21.27 0.84
N ALA A 96 -0.11 20.25 1.00
CA ALA A 96 -1.48 20.22 0.48
C ALA A 96 -2.35 21.40 0.96
N LYS A 97 -2.20 21.85 2.22
CA LYS A 97 -2.93 23.03 2.75
C LYS A 97 -2.59 24.34 2.02
N ARG A 98 -1.42 24.42 1.40
CA ARG A 98 -0.90 25.63 0.72
C ARG A 98 -0.98 25.52 -0.81
N ASP A 99 -1.43 24.37 -1.32
CA ASP A 99 -1.55 24.09 -2.75
C ASP A 99 -2.85 23.32 -3.02
N PRO A 100 -3.95 24.03 -3.36
CA PRO A 100 -5.25 23.41 -3.60
C PRO A 100 -5.26 22.40 -4.76
N GLN A 101 -4.40 22.59 -5.77
CA GLN A 101 -4.32 21.63 -6.89
C GLN A 101 -3.67 20.34 -6.43
N LEU A 102 -2.57 20.44 -5.66
CA LEU A 102 -1.92 19.29 -5.03
C LEU A 102 -2.88 18.57 -4.08
N ALA A 103 -3.62 19.30 -3.24
CA ALA A 103 -4.63 18.70 -2.36
C ALA A 103 -5.70 17.93 -3.16
N ARG A 104 -6.19 18.50 -4.27
CA ARG A 104 -7.17 17.84 -5.15
C ARG A 104 -6.61 16.58 -5.81
N MET A 105 -5.35 16.59 -6.23
CA MET A 105 -4.66 15.41 -6.78
C MET A 105 -4.55 14.30 -5.71
N LEU A 106 -4.10 14.65 -4.50
CA LEU A 106 -3.99 13.70 -3.39
C LEU A 106 -5.36 13.12 -2.96
N ALA A 107 -6.41 13.95 -2.98
CA ALA A 107 -7.79 13.51 -2.77
C ALA A 107 -8.26 12.50 -3.84
N GLY A 108 -7.81 12.70 -5.08
CA GLY A 108 -8.04 11.78 -6.19
C GLY A 108 -7.30 10.46 -6.00
N LEU A 109 -6.08 10.49 -5.46
CA LEU A 109 -5.31 9.29 -5.15
C LEU A 109 -5.97 8.43 -4.06
N VAL A 110 -6.48 9.05 -3.00
CA VAL A 110 -7.24 8.35 -1.94
C VAL A 110 -8.46 7.65 -2.53
N ARG A 111 -9.19 8.31 -3.43
CA ARG A 111 -10.33 7.71 -4.14
C ARG A 111 -9.91 6.58 -5.06
N ARG A 112 -8.81 6.74 -5.80
CA ARG A 112 -8.27 5.70 -6.68
C ARG A 112 -7.91 4.44 -5.88
N GLN A 113 -7.15 4.56 -4.79
CA GLN A 113 -6.82 3.41 -3.94
C GLN A 113 -8.07 2.81 -3.28
N THR A 114 -9.07 3.62 -2.93
CA THR A 114 -10.36 3.12 -2.42
C THR A 114 -11.04 2.20 -3.44
N ALA A 115 -11.11 2.63 -4.70
CA ALA A 115 -11.70 1.84 -5.77
C ALA A 115 -10.90 0.57 -6.05
N GLN A 116 -9.57 0.63 -6.01
CA GLN A 116 -8.66 -0.51 -6.20
C GLN A 116 -8.79 -1.56 -5.07
N VAL A 117 -8.76 -1.13 -3.81
CA VAL A 117 -8.98 -2.04 -2.66
C VAL A 117 -10.39 -2.63 -2.65
N THR A 118 -11.38 -1.89 -3.17
CA THR A 118 -12.75 -2.40 -3.33
C THR A 118 -12.84 -3.43 -4.45
N LEU A 119 -12.09 -3.23 -5.55
CA LEU A 119 -12.00 -4.16 -6.66
C LEU A 119 -11.40 -5.49 -6.21
N ASP A 120 -10.21 -5.47 -5.59
CA ASP A 120 -9.59 -6.65 -5.03
C ASP A 120 -8.63 -6.32 -3.87
N PRO A 121 -9.00 -6.59 -2.61
CA PRO A 121 -8.15 -6.31 -1.45
C PRO A 121 -6.95 -7.27 -1.32
N TYR A 122 -6.78 -8.24 -2.23
CA TYR A 122 -5.59 -9.08 -2.30
C TYR A 122 -4.60 -8.63 -3.38
N ALA A 123 -4.93 -7.62 -4.18
CA ALA A 123 -4.05 -7.11 -5.23
C ALA A 123 -3.06 -6.05 -4.73
N ASN A 124 -1.78 -6.22 -5.07
CA ASN A 124 -0.74 -5.22 -4.84
C ASN A 124 -0.77 -4.13 -5.93
N ALA A 125 -1.05 -4.50 -7.18
CA ALA A 125 -0.91 -3.61 -8.34
C ALA A 125 -2.14 -3.56 -9.26
N HIS A 126 -2.37 -2.40 -9.88
CA HIS A 126 -3.56 -2.11 -10.67
C HIS A 126 -3.23 -1.38 -11.98
N THR A 127 -4.07 -1.57 -12.99
CA THR A 127 -4.01 -0.83 -14.25
C THR A 127 -4.76 0.50 -14.14
N ALA A 128 -4.52 1.43 -15.07
CA ALA A 128 -5.16 2.74 -15.07
C ALA A 128 -6.67 2.63 -15.33
N GLN A 129 -7.07 1.73 -16.23
CA GLN A 129 -8.45 1.49 -16.60
C GLN A 129 -9.00 0.22 -15.96
N PHE A 130 -10.13 0.33 -15.24
CA PHE A 130 -10.74 -0.79 -14.53
C PHE A 130 -11.29 -1.91 -15.43
N TYR A 131 -11.33 -1.71 -16.75
CA TYR A 131 -11.72 -2.72 -17.73
C TYR A 131 -10.52 -3.37 -18.44
N GLU A 132 -9.31 -2.88 -18.19
CA GLU A 132 -8.09 -3.41 -18.82
C GLU A 132 -7.74 -4.78 -18.25
N LEU A 133 -7.34 -5.70 -19.13
CA LEU A 133 -6.87 -7.01 -18.72
C LEU A 133 -5.40 -6.94 -18.31
N SER A 134 -5.04 -7.66 -17.25
CA SER A 134 -3.66 -7.75 -16.78
C SER A 134 -2.73 -8.32 -17.88
N PRO A 135 -1.52 -7.77 -18.05
CA PRO A 135 -0.48 -8.46 -18.82
C PRO A 135 0.03 -9.73 -18.12
N ASN A 136 -0.13 -9.84 -16.79
CA ASN A 136 0.24 -11.00 -15.97
C ASN A 136 -0.83 -12.10 -16.01
N SER A 137 -1.33 -12.42 -17.20
CA SER A 137 -2.38 -13.44 -17.41
C SER A 137 -1.98 -14.88 -17.01
N GLY A 138 -0.68 -15.12 -16.74
CA GLY A 138 -0.17 -16.38 -16.20
C GLY A 138 -0.39 -16.57 -14.70
N ASP A 139 -0.80 -15.52 -13.99
CA ASP A 139 -1.10 -15.57 -12.56
C ASP A 139 -2.39 -16.31 -12.31
N SER A 140 -2.29 -17.38 -11.53
CA SER A 140 -3.38 -18.31 -11.32
C SER A 140 -3.74 -18.46 -9.86
N THR A 141 -5.01 -18.74 -9.60
CA THR A 141 -5.53 -19.23 -8.33
C THR A 141 -6.10 -20.65 -8.53
N SER A 142 -6.50 -21.33 -7.46
CA SER A 142 -7.19 -22.61 -7.53
C SER A 142 -8.69 -22.44 -7.27
N THR A 143 -9.51 -23.29 -7.90
CA THR A 143 -10.96 -23.37 -7.59
C THR A 143 -11.26 -24.58 -6.69
N PRO A 144 -12.22 -24.47 -5.75
CA PRO A 144 -12.58 -25.60 -4.89
C PRO A 144 -13.22 -26.79 -5.64
N ASN A 145 -13.85 -26.53 -6.80
CA ASN A 145 -14.79 -27.47 -7.42
C ASN A 145 -14.20 -28.44 -8.44
N PHE A 146 -12.93 -28.29 -8.82
CA PHE A 146 -12.29 -29.17 -9.80
C PHE A 146 -10.85 -29.45 -9.39
N ALA A 147 -10.62 -30.49 -8.57
CA ALA A 147 -9.37 -31.24 -8.45
C ALA A 147 -8.03 -30.50 -8.74
N GLY A 148 -7.82 -29.29 -8.21
CA GLY A 148 -6.59 -28.53 -8.46
C GLY A 148 -6.43 -27.89 -9.86
N THR A 149 -7.49 -27.66 -10.63
CA THR A 149 -7.38 -26.83 -11.85
C THR A 149 -7.12 -25.37 -11.48
N ARG A 150 -6.07 -24.83 -12.10
CA ARG A 150 -5.68 -23.42 -12.01
C ARG A 150 -6.57 -22.58 -12.92
N THR A 151 -7.08 -21.47 -12.41
CA THR A 151 -7.82 -20.45 -13.16
C THR A 151 -7.14 -19.10 -13.01
N SER A 152 -7.42 -18.16 -13.91
CA SER A 152 -6.89 -16.79 -13.79
C SER A 152 -7.17 -16.22 -12.40
N ALA A 153 -6.13 -15.66 -11.77
CA ALA A 153 -6.26 -14.89 -10.54
C ALA A 153 -6.72 -13.45 -10.82
N MET A 154 -6.61 -12.96 -12.06
CA MET A 154 -6.85 -11.57 -12.42
C MET A 154 -8.31 -11.30 -12.73
N VAL A 155 -8.82 -10.20 -12.18
CA VAL A 155 -10.03 -9.51 -12.65
C VAL A 155 -9.61 -8.25 -13.44
N PRO A 156 -10.44 -7.76 -14.39
CA PRO A 156 -10.14 -6.51 -15.09
C PRO A 156 -9.85 -5.37 -14.11
N GLY A 157 -8.83 -4.55 -14.40
CA GLY A 157 -8.35 -3.48 -13.53
C GLY A 157 -7.21 -3.87 -12.57
N VAL A 158 -6.96 -5.16 -12.36
CA VAL A 158 -5.80 -5.65 -11.59
C VAL A 158 -4.62 -5.85 -12.53
N TYR A 159 -3.44 -5.35 -12.15
CA TYR A 159 -2.19 -5.58 -12.86
C TYR A 159 -1.46 -6.80 -12.29
N GLU A 160 -1.34 -6.89 -10.97
CA GLU A 160 -0.74 -8.02 -10.26
C GLU A 160 -1.51 -8.27 -8.95
N ARG A 161 -1.59 -9.54 -8.56
CA ARG A 161 -2.41 -10.01 -7.44
C ARG A 161 -1.60 -10.75 -6.38
N LYS A 162 -0.40 -10.26 -6.10
CA LYS A 162 0.42 -10.75 -4.98
C LYS A 162 -0.09 -10.12 -3.69
N TYR A 163 -0.59 -10.95 -2.78
CA TYR A 163 -1.11 -10.44 -1.52
C TYR A 163 0.03 -10.04 -0.57
N GLU A 164 0.10 -8.74 -0.34
CA GLU A 164 1.06 -8.10 0.54
C GLU A 164 0.31 -7.36 1.64
N LEU A 165 0.60 -7.69 2.90
CA LEU A 165 -0.06 -7.03 4.03
C LEU A 165 0.19 -5.52 4.02
N ASP A 166 1.38 -5.06 3.60
CA ASP A 166 1.70 -3.64 3.53
C ASP A 166 0.91 -2.89 2.45
N SER A 167 0.44 -3.55 1.39
CA SER A 167 -0.38 -2.90 0.35
C SER A 167 -1.68 -2.33 0.94
N LEU A 168 -2.34 -3.08 1.84
CA LEU A 168 -3.52 -2.59 2.54
C LEU A 168 -3.18 -1.54 3.59
N MET A 169 -2.03 -1.66 4.25
CA MET A 169 -1.58 -0.66 5.21
C MET A 169 -1.15 0.65 4.54
N ALA A 170 -0.64 0.60 3.31
CA ALA A 170 -0.34 1.76 2.49
C ALA A 170 -1.62 2.54 2.18
N PHE A 171 -2.72 1.85 1.85
CA PHE A 171 -4.03 2.48 1.69
C PHE A 171 -4.52 3.21 2.95
N LEU A 172 -4.42 2.57 4.11
CA LEU A 172 -4.79 3.21 5.38
C LEU A 172 -3.85 4.39 5.72
N LYS A 173 -2.54 4.23 5.47
CA LYS A 173 -1.52 5.26 5.66
C LYS A 173 -1.77 6.47 4.78
N LEU A 174 -2.08 6.29 3.49
CA LEU A 174 -2.43 7.39 2.59
C LEU A 174 -3.67 8.11 3.11
N SER A 175 -4.71 7.36 3.45
CA SER A 175 -5.98 7.88 3.96
C SER A 175 -5.78 8.75 5.20
N ARG A 176 -5.11 8.22 6.24
CA ARG A 176 -4.85 8.98 7.48
C ARG A 176 -3.90 10.14 7.29
N SER A 177 -2.90 10.00 6.41
CA SER A 177 -1.91 11.05 6.19
C SER A 177 -2.49 12.21 5.38
N TYR A 178 -3.38 11.93 4.41
CA TYR A 178 -4.18 12.95 3.74
C TYR A 178 -5.07 13.69 4.72
N PHE A 179 -5.90 12.98 5.49
CA PHE A 179 -6.83 13.62 6.41
C PHE A 179 -6.12 14.45 7.49
N ALA A 180 -5.01 13.95 8.05
CA ALA A 180 -4.20 14.71 9.00
C ALA A 180 -3.61 15.99 8.36
N ALA A 181 -3.18 15.91 7.10
CA ALA A 181 -2.57 17.02 6.41
C ALA A 181 -3.58 18.10 6.00
N THR A 182 -4.80 17.73 5.58
CA THR A 182 -5.76 18.64 4.96
C THR A 182 -6.99 18.94 5.81
N SER A 183 -7.36 18.02 6.71
CA SER A 183 -8.67 17.98 7.39
C SER A 183 -9.87 17.92 6.44
N ASP A 184 -9.66 17.57 5.17
CA ASP A 184 -10.72 17.45 4.18
C ASP A 184 -11.36 16.05 4.26
N PRO A 185 -12.65 15.94 4.62
CA PRO A 185 -13.33 14.66 4.70
C PRO A 185 -13.82 14.15 3.34
N SER A 186 -13.71 14.95 2.26
CA SER A 186 -14.38 14.66 1.00
C SER A 186 -14.07 13.25 0.43
N PRO A 187 -12.85 12.68 0.50
CA PRO A 187 -12.58 11.35 -0.06
C PRO A 187 -13.20 10.19 0.72
N PHE A 188 -13.66 10.43 1.94
CA PHE A 188 -14.05 9.40 2.88
C PHE A 188 -15.57 9.21 2.89
N GLU A 189 -16.07 8.69 1.78
CA GLU A 189 -17.49 8.40 1.57
C GLU A 189 -17.82 6.93 1.93
N GLU A 190 -19.04 6.48 1.64
CA GLU A 190 -19.46 5.08 1.87
C GLU A 190 -18.52 4.07 1.18
N GLY A 191 -18.04 4.38 -0.03
CA GLY A 191 -17.07 3.56 -0.75
C GLY A 191 -15.79 3.30 0.05
N TRP A 192 -15.29 4.32 0.74
CA TRP A 192 -14.11 4.20 1.59
C TRP A 192 -14.36 3.32 2.81
N LEU A 193 -15.50 3.47 3.49
CA LEU A 193 -15.88 2.56 4.58
C LEU A 193 -15.99 1.10 4.13
N ARG A 194 -16.52 0.85 2.92
CA ARG A 194 -16.56 -0.49 2.33
C ARG A 194 -15.16 -1.07 2.09
N ALA A 195 -14.22 -0.26 1.62
CA ALA A 195 -12.82 -0.65 1.47
C ALA A 195 -12.15 -0.94 2.82
N VAL A 196 -12.35 -0.11 3.85
CA VAL A 196 -11.82 -0.39 5.20
C VAL A 196 -12.39 -1.67 5.79
N ARG A 197 -13.68 -1.95 5.54
CA ARG A 197 -14.31 -3.21 5.94
C ARG A 197 -13.72 -4.41 5.20
N SER A 198 -13.36 -4.28 3.92
CA SER A 198 -12.70 -5.36 3.17
C SER A 198 -11.28 -5.62 3.69
N VAL A 199 -10.55 -4.57 4.07
CA VAL A 199 -9.25 -4.68 4.76
C VAL A 199 -9.39 -5.51 6.04
N PHE A 200 -10.28 -5.13 6.96
CA PHE A 200 -10.50 -5.88 8.21
C PHE A 200 -10.83 -7.36 7.93
N ARG A 201 -11.70 -7.64 6.95
CA ARG A 201 -12.06 -9.01 6.56
C ARG A 201 -10.82 -9.80 6.09
N VAL A 202 -9.98 -9.22 5.23
CA VAL A 202 -8.76 -9.88 4.72
C VAL A 202 -7.79 -10.16 5.86
N LEU A 203 -7.59 -9.22 6.79
CA LEU A 203 -6.69 -9.43 7.92
C LEU A 203 -7.20 -10.55 8.85
N LYS A 204 -8.49 -10.59 9.19
CA LYS A 204 -9.06 -11.71 10.00
C LYS A 204 -8.94 -13.05 9.28
N GLN A 205 -9.14 -13.10 7.96
CA GLN A 205 -8.91 -14.31 7.16
C GLN A 205 -7.43 -14.73 7.17
N SER A 206 -6.53 -13.75 7.18
CA SER A 206 -5.09 -13.97 7.20
C SER A 206 -4.57 -14.43 8.58
N GLN A 207 -5.33 -14.25 9.67
CA GLN A 207 -4.99 -14.81 10.99
C GLN A 207 -5.37 -16.29 11.16
N LEU A 208 -6.16 -16.88 10.24
CA LEU A 208 -6.47 -18.31 10.30
C LEU A 208 -5.19 -19.14 10.17
N SER A 209 -5.09 -20.23 10.95
CA SER A 209 -4.08 -21.26 10.72
C SER A 209 -4.29 -21.92 9.37
N SER A 210 -3.24 -22.55 8.82
CA SER A 210 -3.37 -23.28 7.55
C SER A 210 -4.39 -24.41 7.62
N HIS A 211 -4.51 -25.08 8.78
CA HIS A 211 -5.53 -26.09 9.02
C HIS A 211 -6.94 -25.48 8.94
N ALA A 212 -7.21 -24.43 9.73
CA ALA A 212 -8.53 -23.79 9.74
C ALA A 212 -8.91 -23.21 8.37
N ALA A 213 -7.96 -22.61 7.65
CA ALA A 213 -8.19 -22.09 6.30
C ALA A 213 -8.50 -23.21 5.30
N SER A 214 -7.82 -24.36 5.39
CA SER A 214 -8.07 -25.51 4.51
C SER A 214 -9.43 -26.17 4.74
N SER A 215 -10.01 -26.03 5.94
CA SER A 215 -11.30 -26.61 6.32
C SER A 215 -12.50 -25.72 5.96
N LEU A 216 -12.29 -24.54 5.39
CA LEU A 216 -13.38 -23.70 4.91
C LEU A 216 -14.07 -24.36 3.70
N PRO A 217 -15.41 -24.25 3.56
CA PRO A 217 -16.11 -24.79 2.40
C PRO A 217 -15.60 -24.25 1.06
N SER A 218 -15.08 -23.03 1.05
CA SER A 218 -14.48 -22.36 -0.11
C SER A 218 -12.98 -22.62 -0.27
N GLY A 219 -12.36 -23.43 0.60
CA GLY A 219 -10.90 -23.54 0.69
C GLY A 219 -10.23 -22.26 1.22
N PHE A 220 -8.91 -22.16 1.00
CA PHE A 220 -8.10 -21.01 1.44
C PHE A 220 -8.66 -19.68 0.88
N PRO A 221 -8.80 -18.63 1.71
CA PRO A 221 -9.33 -17.33 1.26
C PRO A 221 -8.52 -16.66 0.15
N TYR A 222 -7.22 -16.95 0.10
CA TYR A 222 -6.30 -16.49 -0.94
C TYR A 222 -5.36 -17.62 -1.35
N GLN A 223 -5.19 -17.76 -2.67
CA GLN A 223 -4.25 -18.68 -3.30
C GLN A 223 -3.61 -17.97 -4.49
N PHE A 224 -2.36 -18.33 -4.78
CA PHE A 224 -1.61 -17.77 -5.88
C PHE A 224 -0.56 -18.76 -6.39
N ALA A 225 -0.49 -18.92 -7.70
CA ALA A 225 0.56 -19.64 -8.38
C ALA A 225 0.92 -18.95 -9.69
N ARG A 226 2.21 -18.87 -10.00
CA ARG A 226 2.74 -18.35 -11.25
C ARG A 226 3.62 -19.41 -11.90
N THR A 227 3.54 -19.54 -13.22
CA THR A 227 4.53 -20.30 -13.99
C THR A 227 5.73 -19.39 -14.24
N THR A 228 6.83 -19.65 -13.53
CA THR A 228 8.03 -18.80 -13.52
C THR A 228 9.26 -19.64 -13.18
N SER A 229 10.45 -19.18 -13.57
CA SER A 229 11.74 -19.73 -13.13
C SER A 229 12.25 -19.10 -11.84
N VAL A 230 11.62 -18.02 -11.37
CA VAL A 230 11.96 -17.31 -10.13
C VAL A 230 11.15 -17.93 -8.98
N PRO A 231 11.76 -18.66 -8.03
CA PRO A 231 11.00 -19.39 -7.01
C PRO A 231 10.19 -18.48 -6.08
N THR A 232 10.66 -17.25 -5.85
CA THR A 232 9.99 -16.26 -4.99
C THR A 232 8.81 -15.56 -5.68
N ASP A 233 8.62 -15.77 -6.99
CA ASP A 233 7.48 -15.22 -7.74
C ASP A 233 6.23 -16.10 -7.68
N THR A 234 6.24 -17.19 -6.90
CA THR A 234 5.09 -18.09 -6.71
C THR A 234 5.04 -18.60 -5.27
N LEU A 235 3.89 -19.14 -4.84
CA LEU A 235 3.74 -19.65 -3.48
C LEU A 235 3.94 -21.17 -3.39
N LEU A 236 4.56 -21.59 -2.28
CA LEU A 236 4.56 -22.99 -1.86
C LEU A 236 3.10 -23.48 -1.73
N PHE A 237 2.77 -24.62 -2.34
CA PHE A 237 1.41 -25.20 -2.39
C PHE A 237 0.30 -24.24 -2.88
N SER A 238 0.67 -23.17 -3.58
CA SER A 238 -0.22 -22.06 -3.95
C SER A 238 -0.85 -21.30 -2.76
N THR A 239 -0.49 -21.64 -1.51
CA THR A 239 -1.10 -21.10 -0.28
C THR A 239 -0.06 -20.51 0.68
N GLY A 240 1.23 -20.69 0.37
CA GLY A 240 2.35 -20.28 1.19
C GLY A 240 2.79 -21.35 2.20
N PRO A 241 3.82 -21.05 3.01
CA PRO A 241 4.26 -21.92 4.10
C PRO A 241 3.15 -22.15 5.15
N PRO A 242 3.14 -23.31 5.83
CA PRO A 242 2.19 -23.57 6.91
C PRO A 242 2.27 -22.53 8.02
N ALA A 243 1.12 -22.19 8.61
CA ALA A 243 1.01 -21.19 9.67
C ALA A 243 0.20 -21.72 10.86
N ARG A 244 0.69 -21.51 12.09
CA ARG A 244 -0.08 -21.70 13.32
C ARG A 244 -0.91 -20.46 13.66
N HIS A 245 -2.01 -20.61 14.38
CA HIS A 245 -2.75 -19.44 14.83
C HIS A 245 -2.01 -18.73 15.97
N THR A 246 -1.50 -17.52 15.72
CA THR A 246 -0.71 -16.72 16.67
C THR A 246 -1.35 -15.38 17.04
N GLY A 247 -2.35 -14.92 16.28
CA GLY A 247 -2.84 -13.54 16.30
C GLY A 247 -2.15 -12.62 15.28
N LEU A 248 -1.03 -13.05 14.67
CA LEU A 248 -0.42 -12.32 13.55
C LEU A 248 -1.22 -12.55 12.25
N CYS A 249 -1.15 -11.57 11.34
CA CYS A 249 -1.70 -11.66 9.99
C CYS A 249 -0.64 -12.20 9.04
N ARG A 250 -0.99 -13.22 8.25
CA ARG A 250 -0.11 -13.72 7.19
C ARG A 250 0.11 -12.66 6.11
N SER A 251 1.29 -12.65 5.51
CA SER A 251 1.58 -11.98 4.22
C SER A 251 2.02 -13.06 3.25
N ALA A 252 1.45 -13.11 2.04
CA ALA A 252 1.88 -14.08 1.05
C ALA A 252 3.22 -13.65 0.41
N PHE A 253 3.33 -12.36 0.12
CA PHE A 253 4.52 -11.72 -0.45
C PHE A 253 4.99 -10.58 0.46
N ARG A 254 6.26 -10.21 0.32
CA ARG A 254 6.94 -9.10 0.99
C ARG A 254 6.73 -7.81 0.19
N PRO A 255 7.08 -6.64 0.76
CA PRO A 255 7.18 -5.40 -0.01
C PRO A 255 8.17 -5.42 -1.18
N SER A 256 8.99 -6.46 -1.32
CA SER A 256 9.84 -6.69 -2.49
C SER A 256 9.13 -7.46 -3.62
N ASP A 257 7.84 -7.74 -3.47
CA ASP A 257 7.03 -8.63 -4.30
C ASP A 257 7.51 -10.11 -4.29
N ASP A 258 8.46 -10.48 -3.42
CA ASP A 258 8.93 -11.86 -3.23
C ASP A 258 8.07 -12.62 -2.20
N ALA A 259 7.82 -13.91 -2.43
CA ALA A 259 7.10 -14.78 -1.51
C ALA A 259 7.78 -14.83 -0.13
N CYS A 260 6.98 -14.77 0.94
CA CYS A 260 7.50 -14.90 2.29
C CYS A 260 8.03 -16.33 2.54
N THR A 261 9.12 -16.45 3.28
CA THR A 261 9.70 -17.75 3.68
C THR A 261 8.93 -18.34 4.85
N TYR A 262 8.60 -17.50 5.84
CA TYR A 262 7.62 -17.81 6.88
C TYR A 262 6.40 -16.90 6.76
N PRO A 263 5.20 -17.37 7.12
CA PRO A 263 3.96 -16.71 6.73
C PRO A 263 3.73 -15.38 7.45
N TYR A 264 4.35 -15.14 8.61
CA TYR A 264 4.17 -13.91 9.38
C TYR A 264 5.36 -12.96 9.21
N LEU A 265 5.25 -12.06 8.23
CA LEU A 265 6.20 -10.96 8.03
C LEU A 265 6.08 -9.92 9.15
N VAL A 266 7.09 -9.87 10.02
CA VAL A 266 7.08 -9.08 11.26
C VAL A 266 6.98 -7.58 10.97
N PRO A 267 7.76 -6.98 10.03
CA PRO A 267 7.64 -5.54 9.75
C PRO A 267 6.25 -5.13 9.25
N SER A 268 5.61 -5.94 8.40
CA SER A 268 4.26 -5.63 7.89
C SER A 268 3.19 -5.78 8.96
N ASN A 269 3.35 -6.73 9.89
CA ASN A 269 2.47 -6.80 11.07
C ASN A 269 2.67 -5.61 12.01
N ALA A 270 3.91 -5.14 12.21
CA ALA A 270 4.17 -3.93 12.99
C ALA A 270 3.55 -2.69 12.32
N MET A 271 3.66 -2.57 10.98
CA MET A 271 2.94 -1.53 10.23
C MET A 271 1.42 -1.66 10.40
N ALA A 272 0.89 -2.88 10.45
CA ALA A 272 -0.53 -3.10 10.65
C ALA A 272 -1.02 -2.59 12.01
N VAL A 273 -0.30 -2.84 13.10
CA VAL A 273 -0.63 -2.27 14.41
C VAL A 273 -0.78 -0.74 14.34
N VAL A 274 0.17 -0.07 13.70
CA VAL A 274 0.20 1.39 13.61
C VAL A 274 -0.96 1.92 12.76
N GLU A 275 -1.12 1.42 11.55
CA GLU A 275 -2.09 2.00 10.60
C GLU A 275 -3.54 1.58 10.91
N LEU A 276 -3.77 0.43 11.56
CA LEU A 276 -5.09 0.06 12.11
C LEU A 276 -5.51 1.01 13.24
N ARG A 277 -4.61 1.33 14.18
CA ARG A 277 -4.86 2.31 15.25
C ARG A 277 -5.14 3.70 14.68
N HIS A 278 -4.38 4.14 13.68
CA HIS A 278 -4.64 5.41 13.01
C HIS A 278 -5.98 5.44 12.28
N ALA A 279 -6.34 4.38 11.56
CA ALA A 279 -7.64 4.28 10.89
C ALA A 279 -8.79 4.28 11.91
N ALA A 280 -8.67 3.53 13.00
CA ALA A 280 -9.63 3.52 14.10
C ALA A 280 -9.82 4.91 14.71
N ALA A 281 -8.73 5.62 15.02
CA ALA A 281 -8.78 6.96 15.59
C ALA A 281 -9.41 7.99 14.63
N MET A 282 -9.24 7.80 13.31
CA MET A 282 -9.76 8.72 12.30
C MET A 282 -11.28 8.60 12.11
N LEU A 283 -11.85 7.40 12.26
CA LEU A 283 -13.25 7.08 11.95
C LEU A 283 -14.29 7.97 12.68
N PRO A 284 -14.20 8.23 13.99
CA PRO A 284 -15.12 9.12 14.70
C PRO A 284 -15.08 10.58 14.22
N HIS A 285 -13.95 11.04 13.67
CA HIS A 285 -13.82 12.40 13.13
C HIS A 285 -14.48 12.53 11.76
N LEU A 286 -14.39 11.48 10.93
CA LEU A 286 -15.00 11.44 9.60
C LEU A 286 -16.52 11.24 9.67
N PHE A 287 -16.99 10.45 10.63
CA PHE A 287 -18.39 10.10 10.81
C PHE A 287 -18.85 10.42 12.25
N PRO A 288 -18.97 11.72 12.62
CA PRO A 288 -19.35 12.11 13.97
C PRO A 288 -20.79 11.68 14.30
N ASN A 289 -21.06 11.47 15.60
CA ASN A 289 -22.35 11.01 16.12
C ASN A 289 -23.50 11.96 15.73
N THR A 290 -24.17 11.69 14.60
CA THR A 290 -25.42 12.32 14.19
C THR A 290 -26.52 11.27 14.14
N THR A 291 -27.68 11.55 14.74
CA THR A 291 -28.83 10.63 14.75
C THR A 291 -29.76 10.85 13.55
N GLY A 292 -30.07 9.78 12.80
CA GLY A 292 -31.14 9.73 11.78
C GLY A 292 -30.69 9.60 10.32
N GLY A 293 -31.47 8.89 9.50
CA GLY A 293 -31.29 8.72 8.05
C GLY A 293 -30.10 7.82 7.63
N VAL A 294 -29.77 7.80 6.33
CA VAL A 294 -28.61 7.08 5.73
C VAL A 294 -27.30 7.41 6.46
N ARG A 295 -27.18 8.64 6.98
CA ARG A 295 -26.03 9.08 7.77
C ARG A 295 -25.88 8.31 9.09
N GLY A 296 -26.98 7.86 9.69
CA GLY A 296 -26.98 7.03 10.90
C GLY A 296 -26.41 5.64 10.68
N GLU A 297 -26.67 5.01 9.53
CA GLU A 297 -26.11 3.69 9.17
C GLU A 297 -24.59 3.75 8.99
N LEU A 298 -24.10 4.77 8.28
CA LEU A 298 -22.65 4.98 8.10
C LEU A 298 -21.94 5.26 9.44
N VAL A 299 -22.57 5.98 10.36
CA VAL A 299 -22.05 6.19 11.72
C VAL A 299 -22.00 4.87 12.50
N ALA A 300 -23.00 4.01 12.38
CA ALA A 300 -23.00 2.69 13.03
C ALA A 300 -21.87 1.79 12.48
N ILE A 301 -21.69 1.76 11.16
CA ILE A 301 -20.59 1.04 10.50
C ILE A 301 -19.23 1.60 10.95
N SER A 302 -19.09 2.93 11.01
CA SER A 302 -17.87 3.59 11.48
C SER A 302 -17.53 3.19 12.92
N ARG A 303 -18.51 3.16 13.83
CA ARG A 303 -18.31 2.76 15.23
C ARG A 303 -17.91 1.29 15.37
N ASP A 304 -18.58 0.41 14.62
CA ASP A 304 -18.24 -1.02 14.58
C ASP A 304 -16.80 -1.23 14.07
N LEU A 305 -16.43 -0.58 12.96
CA LEU A 305 -15.07 -0.64 12.42
C LEU A 305 -14.04 -0.04 13.39
N THR A 306 -14.36 1.06 14.08
CA THR A 306 -13.45 1.64 15.09
C THR A 306 -13.07 0.61 16.14
N THR A 307 -14.05 -0.12 16.67
CA THR A 307 -13.83 -1.18 17.68
C THR A 307 -13.03 -2.32 17.08
N LYS A 308 -13.47 -2.86 15.94
CA LYS A 308 -12.83 -3.99 15.25
C LYS A 308 -11.37 -3.74 14.88
N LEU A 309 -11.04 -2.56 14.38
CA LEU A 309 -9.68 -2.20 14.01
C LEU A 309 -8.79 -2.01 15.25
N THR A 310 -9.33 -1.47 16.34
CA THR A 310 -8.61 -1.32 17.62
C THR A 310 -8.28 -2.70 18.20
N ASP A 311 -9.29 -3.56 18.33
CA ASP A 311 -9.14 -4.90 18.89
C ASP A 311 -8.15 -5.74 18.09
N LEU A 312 -8.21 -5.66 16.74
CA LEU A 312 -7.28 -6.35 15.87
C LEU A 312 -5.85 -5.83 15.99
N ALA A 313 -5.67 -4.51 16.14
CA ALA A 313 -4.34 -3.94 16.35
C ALA A 313 -3.72 -4.40 17.67
N ASP A 314 -4.52 -4.47 18.73
CA ASP A 314 -4.08 -4.94 20.05
C ASP A 314 -3.76 -6.44 20.05
N GLU A 315 -4.56 -7.25 19.33
CA GLU A 315 -4.27 -8.67 19.09
C GLU A 315 -2.92 -8.87 18.38
N ILE A 316 -2.67 -8.11 17.30
CA ILE A 316 -1.40 -8.21 16.54
C ILE A 316 -0.22 -7.70 17.37
N ASP A 317 -0.36 -6.61 18.14
CA ASP A 317 0.71 -6.07 19.01
C ASP A 317 1.09 -7.09 20.10
N ALA A 318 0.11 -7.73 20.73
CA ALA A 318 0.35 -8.80 21.70
C ALA A 318 1.07 -9.99 21.04
N ALA A 319 0.65 -10.40 19.84
CA ALA A 319 1.26 -11.50 19.11
C ALA A 319 2.70 -11.17 18.67
N LEU A 320 3.01 -9.93 18.26
CA LEU A 320 4.38 -9.50 17.95
C LEU A 320 5.30 -9.65 19.17
N ARG A 321 4.84 -9.27 20.35
CA ARG A 321 5.62 -9.41 21.60
C ARG A 321 5.86 -10.86 21.96
N ALA A 322 4.88 -11.73 21.70
CA ALA A 322 4.95 -13.15 22.05
C ALA A 322 5.81 -13.97 21.07
N TYR A 323 5.77 -13.66 19.77
CA TYR A 323 6.32 -14.52 18.72
C TYR A 323 7.43 -13.90 17.88
N ALA A 324 7.57 -12.57 17.83
CA ALA A 324 8.50 -11.91 16.92
C ALA A 324 9.80 -11.43 17.56
N ILE A 325 9.90 -11.41 18.90
CA ILE A 325 11.09 -11.00 19.64
C ILE A 325 11.86 -12.26 20.06
N LEU A 326 13.08 -12.42 19.54
CA LEU A 326 13.90 -13.61 19.74
C LEU A 326 15.27 -13.23 20.30
N PRO A 327 15.87 -14.07 21.17
CA PRO A 327 17.23 -13.85 21.65
C PRO A 327 18.23 -14.00 20.49
N HIS A 328 19.16 -13.07 20.36
CA HIS A 328 20.17 -13.09 19.32
C HIS A 328 21.58 -13.10 19.91
N THR A 329 22.29 -14.20 19.68
CA THR A 329 23.55 -14.54 20.34
C THR A 329 24.66 -13.53 20.06
N MET A 330 24.73 -12.97 18.85
CA MET A 330 25.78 -12.04 18.46
C MET A 330 25.53 -10.60 18.93
N SER A 331 24.27 -10.20 19.13
CA SER A 331 23.94 -8.87 19.67
C SER A 331 23.89 -8.86 21.19
N GLY A 332 23.83 -10.04 21.83
CA GLY A 332 23.76 -10.16 23.29
C GLY A 332 22.41 -9.73 23.88
N GLY A 333 21.35 -9.73 23.07
CA GLY A 333 20.02 -9.30 23.50
C GLY A 333 18.92 -9.69 22.52
N ASP A 334 17.71 -9.22 22.82
CA ASP A 334 16.52 -9.51 22.04
C ASP A 334 16.44 -8.68 20.76
N VAL A 335 16.03 -9.29 19.66
CA VAL A 335 15.83 -8.64 18.37
C VAL A 335 14.51 -9.08 17.75
N TYR A 336 13.97 -8.27 16.85
CA TYR A 336 12.84 -8.69 16.02
C TYR A 336 13.33 -9.64 14.91
N ALA A 337 12.66 -10.79 14.79
CA ALA A 337 12.77 -11.63 13.61
C ALA A 337 12.22 -10.89 12.38
N TYR A 338 12.66 -11.28 11.18
CA TYR A 338 12.09 -10.74 9.94
C TYR A 338 10.76 -11.44 9.61
N GLU A 339 10.71 -12.76 9.71
CA GLU A 339 9.50 -13.57 9.51
C GLU A 339 9.45 -14.71 10.53
N VAL A 340 8.24 -15.12 10.93
CA VAL A 340 7.98 -16.24 11.86
C VAL A 340 6.77 -17.08 11.40
N ASP A 341 6.59 -18.28 11.94
CA ASP A 341 5.50 -19.22 11.58
C ASP A 341 4.62 -19.68 12.76
N GLY A 342 5.08 -19.44 14.00
CA GLY A 342 4.31 -19.57 15.24
C GLY A 342 4.62 -20.78 16.11
#